data_AF-A0AAV0Z6H4-F1
#
_entry.id   AF-A0AAV0Z6H4-F1
#
_cell.length_a   1.000
_cell.length_b   1.000
_cell.length_c   1.000
_cell.angle_alpha   90.00
_cell.angle_beta   90.00
_cell.angle_gamma   90.00
#
_symmetry.space_group_name_H-M   'P 1'
#
loop_
_entity.id
_entity.type
_entity.pdbx_description
1 polymer ?
#
loop_
_entity_poly.entity_id
_entity_poly.type
_entity_poly.pdbx_seq_one_letter_code
_entity_poly.pdbx_strand_id
1 'polypeptide(L)'
;MSIDFKKTLNGVHPSLSDSSNGAPLSISNDTLAALTGVVHSLKQEKQQRLQKVQELTKFLVELWDLMEMPIDEQKAFSHVTRLISASVDEVSIRGCLSADVIKQVEVEVQRLNVLKASKMKELVFKRHNELEEIYRGVHMDVDSEAARKILTSRIESGNIDMSELLQSMDDQIRMAKEQALSRRDILDRVEKWKFAAEEEKWLDEYEKENKKQLFCLISDCIYEFNAFGS
;
A
#
# COMPACT_ATOMS: atom_id res chain seq x y z
N MET A 1 24.27 -13.87 -20.05
CA MET A 1 25.13 -12.68 -20.01
C MET A 1 25.21 -12.08 -21.41
N SER A 2 25.02 -10.77 -21.55
CA SER A 2 25.37 -10.06 -22.79
C SER A 2 26.84 -9.69 -22.68
N ILE A 3 27.71 -10.32 -23.48
CA ILE A 3 29.15 -10.10 -23.48
C ILE A 3 29.52 -9.63 -24.88
N ASP A 4 30.23 -8.50 -24.96
CA ASP A 4 30.84 -8.06 -26.21
C ASP A 4 32.09 -8.90 -26.49
N PHE A 5 31.88 -10.02 -27.19
CA PHE A 5 32.92 -10.99 -27.50
C PHE A 5 34.12 -10.36 -28.22
N LYS A 6 33.89 -9.41 -29.13
CA LYS A 6 34.97 -8.73 -29.87
C LYS A 6 35.80 -7.86 -28.95
N LYS A 7 35.15 -7.09 -28.07
CA LYS A 7 35.86 -6.26 -27.08
C LYS A 7 36.66 -7.11 -26.10
N THR A 8 36.11 -8.23 -25.65
CA THR A 8 36.81 -9.16 -24.74
C THR A 8 38.04 -9.80 -25.39
N LEU A 9 37.93 -10.23 -26.65
CA LEU A 9 39.08 -10.78 -27.40
C LEU A 9 40.16 -9.73 -27.68
N ASN A 10 39.75 -8.51 -28.04
CA ASN A 10 40.65 -7.37 -28.22
C ASN A 10 41.49 -7.08 -26.96
N GLY A 11 40.91 -7.27 -25.77
CA GLY A 11 41.61 -7.11 -24.49
C GLY A 11 42.64 -8.20 -24.18
N VAL A 12 42.54 -9.37 -24.82
CA VAL A 12 43.53 -10.46 -24.70
C VAL A 12 44.66 -10.24 -25.70
N HIS A 13 44.33 -10.10 -26.98
CA HIS A 13 45.29 -9.74 -28.02
C HIS A 13 44.54 -9.24 -29.28
N PRO A 14 44.96 -8.13 -29.92
CA PRO A 14 44.30 -7.58 -31.11
C PRO A 14 44.22 -8.57 -32.29
N SER A 15 45.19 -9.49 -32.40
CA SER A 15 45.16 -10.52 -33.46
C SER A 15 44.02 -11.55 -33.32
N LEU A 16 43.33 -11.60 -32.16
CA LEU A 16 42.24 -12.55 -31.91
C LEU A 16 40.87 -12.00 -32.33
N SER A 17 40.75 -10.70 -32.57
CA SER A 17 39.51 -10.02 -32.95
C SER A 17 39.46 -9.70 -34.46
N ASP A 18 40.61 -9.37 -35.07
CA ASP A 18 40.77 -8.98 -36.47
C ASP A 18 41.51 -10.07 -37.26
N SER A 19 40.83 -11.19 -37.51
CA SER A 19 41.38 -12.25 -38.39
C SER A 19 41.34 -11.88 -39.89
N SER A 20 40.90 -10.67 -40.23
CA SER A 20 40.69 -10.21 -41.61
C SER A 20 41.97 -9.76 -42.32
N ASN A 21 43.04 -9.48 -41.58
CA ASN A 21 44.29 -8.92 -42.12
C ASN A 21 45.41 -9.94 -42.40
N GLY A 22 45.14 -11.25 -42.34
CA GLY A 22 46.14 -12.29 -42.65
C GLY A 22 47.34 -12.36 -41.68
N ALA A 23 47.28 -11.64 -40.55
CA ALA A 23 48.29 -11.71 -39.50
C ALA A 23 48.18 -13.06 -38.75
N PRO A 24 49.31 -13.73 -38.45
CA PRO A 24 49.28 -14.98 -37.70
C PRO A 24 48.68 -14.76 -36.31
N LEU A 25 47.80 -15.68 -35.87
CA LEU A 25 47.29 -15.66 -34.50
C LEU A 25 48.47 -15.79 -33.53
N SER A 26 48.55 -14.89 -32.55
CA SER A 26 49.52 -14.98 -31.47
C SER A 26 49.20 -16.17 -30.56
N ILE A 27 49.77 -17.33 -30.86
CA ILE A 27 49.68 -18.55 -30.02
C ILE A 27 50.95 -18.58 -29.14
N SER A 28 50.99 -17.71 -28.13
CA SER A 28 52.01 -17.69 -27.08
C SER A 28 51.45 -18.24 -25.77
N ASN A 29 52.31 -18.74 -24.87
CA ASN A 29 51.94 -19.07 -23.50
C ASN A 29 51.32 -17.87 -22.76
N ASP A 30 51.76 -16.65 -23.08
CA ASP A 30 51.19 -15.42 -22.52
C ASP A 30 49.76 -15.20 -23.00
N THR A 31 49.48 -15.44 -24.28
CA THR A 31 48.12 -15.34 -24.84
C THR A 31 47.20 -16.41 -24.24
N LEU A 32 47.70 -17.63 -24.04
CA LEU A 32 46.95 -18.72 -23.38
C LEU A 32 46.67 -18.41 -21.90
N ALA A 33 47.64 -17.86 -21.17
CA ALA A 33 47.47 -17.44 -19.79
C ALA A 33 46.44 -16.30 -19.67
N ALA A 34 46.52 -15.29 -20.54
CA ALA A 34 45.57 -14.19 -20.59
C ALA A 34 44.14 -14.68 -20.91
N LEU A 35 43.98 -15.59 -21.88
CA LEU A 35 42.68 -16.19 -22.19
C LEU A 35 42.13 -17.00 -21.01
N THR A 36 42.98 -17.77 -20.33
CA THR A 36 42.61 -18.51 -19.11
C THR A 36 42.13 -17.56 -18.01
N GLY A 37 42.81 -16.43 -17.83
CA GLY A 37 42.40 -15.36 -16.92
C GLY A 37 41.03 -14.78 -17.26
N VAL A 38 40.76 -14.50 -18.54
CA VAL A 38 39.45 -14.02 -18.99
C VAL A 38 38.35 -15.05 -18.76
N VAL A 39 38.59 -16.33 -19.06
CA VAL A 39 37.62 -17.41 -18.80
C VAL A 39 37.30 -17.50 -17.31
N HIS A 40 38.30 -17.42 -16.43
CA HIS A 40 38.08 -17.41 -14.99
C HIS A 40 37.26 -16.19 -14.55
N SER A 41 37.59 -15.00 -15.05
CA SER A 41 36.86 -13.77 -14.75
C SER A 41 35.38 -13.88 -15.17
N LEU A 42 35.09 -14.38 -16.37
CA LEU A 42 33.73 -14.58 -16.86
C LEU A 42 32.96 -15.63 -16.05
N LYS A 43 33.62 -16.70 -15.57
CA LYS A 43 32.99 -17.67 -14.67
C LYS A 43 32.62 -17.04 -13.33
N GLN A 44 33.51 -16.23 -12.77
CA GLN A 44 33.27 -15.51 -11.52
C GLN A 44 32.12 -14.49 -11.67
N GLU A 45 32.10 -13.74 -12.77
CA GLU A 45 31.01 -12.80 -13.06
C GLU A 45 29.66 -13.51 -13.22
N LYS A 46 29.64 -14.66 -13.93
CA LYS A 46 28.44 -15.49 -14.05
C LYS A 46 27.90 -15.90 -12.68
N GLN A 47 28.79 -16.35 -11.79
CA GLN A 47 28.45 -16.75 -10.43
C GLN A 47 27.86 -15.57 -9.63
N GLN A 48 28.53 -14.41 -9.65
CA GLN A 48 28.08 -13.23 -8.93
C GLN A 48 26.71 -12.75 -9.41
N ARG A 49 26.49 -12.72 -10.73
CA ARG A 49 25.21 -12.32 -11.32
C ARG A 49 24.10 -13.31 -10.95
N LEU A 50 24.38 -14.61 -10.94
CA LEU A 50 23.42 -15.62 -10.53
C LEU A 50 23.00 -15.43 -9.07
N GLN A 51 23.97 -15.31 -8.15
CA GLN A 51 23.70 -15.07 -6.73
C GLN A 51 22.84 -13.83 -6.51
N LYS A 52 23.19 -12.72 -7.18
CA LYS A 52 22.42 -11.48 -7.08
C LYS A 52 20.97 -11.64 -7.56
N VAL A 53 20.74 -12.30 -8.70
CA VAL A 53 19.38 -12.57 -9.19
C VAL A 53 18.62 -13.46 -8.21
N GLN A 54 19.27 -14.49 -7.64
CA GLN A 54 18.64 -15.38 -6.68
C GLN A 54 18.19 -14.65 -5.42
N GLU A 55 19.04 -13.79 -4.85
CA GLU A 55 18.70 -12.97 -3.69
C GLU A 55 17.56 -12.00 -3.98
N LEU A 56 17.63 -11.27 -5.10
CA LEU A 56 16.58 -10.35 -5.51
C LEU A 56 15.24 -11.07 -5.75
N THR A 57 15.28 -12.25 -6.37
CA THR A 57 14.07 -13.02 -6.66
C THR A 57 13.47 -13.63 -5.39
N LYS A 58 14.28 -14.04 -4.41
CA LYS A 58 13.78 -14.46 -3.09
C LYS A 58 13.03 -13.33 -2.40
N PHE A 59 13.65 -12.14 -2.35
CA PHE A 59 13.00 -10.95 -1.79
C PHE A 59 11.73 -10.57 -2.53
N LEU A 60 11.72 -10.71 -3.86
CA LEU A 60 10.55 -10.48 -4.70
C LEU A 60 9.40 -11.44 -4.36
N VAL A 61 9.69 -12.72 -4.16
CA VAL A 61 8.69 -13.72 -3.74
C VAL A 61 8.14 -13.40 -2.35
N GLU A 62 9.00 -13.08 -1.38
CA GLU A 62 8.57 -12.66 -0.04
C GLU A 62 7.65 -11.43 -0.09
N LEU A 63 7.96 -10.46 -0.96
CA LEU A 63 7.10 -9.29 -1.17
C LEU A 63 5.76 -9.65 -1.81
N TRP A 64 5.73 -10.57 -2.78
CA TRP A 64 4.47 -11.02 -3.38
C TRP A 64 3.58 -11.75 -2.38
N ASP A 65 4.16 -12.62 -1.56
CA ASP A 65 3.45 -13.35 -0.50
C ASP A 65 2.88 -12.37 0.53
N LEU A 66 3.69 -11.41 0.98
CA LEU A 66 3.26 -10.37 1.92
C LEU A 66 2.15 -9.48 1.35
N MET A 67 2.19 -9.18 0.06
CA MET A 67 1.26 -8.28 -0.60
C MET A 67 0.06 -8.99 -1.23
N GLU A 68 -0.02 -10.32 -1.10
CA GLU A 68 -1.00 -11.21 -1.72
C GLU A 68 -1.17 -10.94 -3.22
N MET A 69 -0.04 -10.82 -3.94
CA MET A 69 -0.07 -10.42 -5.35
C MET A 69 -0.66 -11.52 -6.25
N PRO A 70 -1.52 -11.16 -7.23
CA PRO A 70 -2.19 -12.14 -8.06
C PRO A 70 -1.19 -12.86 -8.95
N ILE A 71 -1.44 -14.16 -9.18
CA ILE A 71 -0.55 -15.04 -9.93
C ILE A 71 -0.25 -14.51 -11.34
N ASP A 72 -1.20 -13.81 -11.97
CA ASP A 72 -1.02 -13.24 -13.31
C ASP A 72 0.07 -12.18 -13.37
N GLU A 73 0.23 -11.36 -12.32
CA GLU A 73 1.33 -10.41 -12.20
C GLU A 73 2.66 -11.12 -11.92
N GLN A 74 2.63 -12.20 -11.13
CA GLN A 74 3.83 -13.01 -10.83
C GLN A 74 4.36 -13.73 -12.09
N LYS A 75 3.49 -14.13 -13.03
CA LYS A 75 3.86 -14.86 -14.26
C LYS A 75 4.90 -14.11 -15.11
N ALA A 76 4.87 -12.77 -15.09
CA ALA A 76 5.82 -11.94 -15.82
C ALA A 76 7.29 -12.22 -15.42
N PHE A 77 7.51 -12.70 -14.21
CA PHE A 77 8.82 -13.00 -13.63
C PHE A 77 9.10 -14.50 -13.46
N SER A 78 8.25 -15.38 -14.00
CA SER A 78 8.43 -16.85 -13.95
C SER A 78 9.82 -17.33 -14.41
N HIS A 79 10.40 -16.62 -15.38
CA HIS A 79 11.73 -16.90 -15.91
C HIS A 79 12.86 -16.67 -14.90
N VAL A 80 12.73 -15.71 -13.97
CA VAL A 80 13.68 -15.50 -12.87
C VAL A 80 13.35 -16.35 -11.65
N THR A 81 12.07 -16.65 -11.38
CA THR A 81 11.67 -17.54 -10.28
C THR A 81 12.31 -18.93 -10.41
N ARG A 82 12.44 -19.46 -11.63
CA ARG A 82 13.14 -20.73 -11.86
C ARG A 82 14.63 -20.67 -11.56
N LEU A 83 15.25 -19.49 -11.55
CA LEU A 83 16.68 -19.32 -11.27
C LEU A 83 17.01 -19.44 -9.78
N ILE A 84 16.02 -19.33 -8.88
CA ILE A 84 16.21 -19.41 -7.42
C ILE A 84 16.98 -20.68 -7.02
N SER A 85 16.66 -21.81 -7.65
CA SER A 85 17.27 -23.12 -7.36
C SER A 85 18.29 -23.57 -8.40
N ALA A 86 18.57 -22.77 -9.43
CA ALA A 86 19.45 -23.15 -10.52
C ALA A 86 20.93 -23.13 -10.10
N SER A 87 21.69 -24.13 -10.53
CA SER A 87 23.16 -24.14 -10.41
C SER A 87 23.83 -23.37 -11.56
N VAL A 88 25.10 -22.97 -11.39
CA VAL A 88 25.86 -22.25 -12.44
C VAL A 88 25.86 -23.01 -13.76
N ASP A 89 26.01 -24.33 -13.68
CA ASP A 89 26.16 -25.21 -14.84
C ASP A 89 24.82 -25.47 -15.54
N GLU A 90 23.71 -25.45 -14.80
CA GLU A 90 22.34 -25.54 -15.35
C GLU A 90 21.89 -24.26 -16.07
N VAL A 91 22.50 -23.10 -15.75
CA VAL A 91 22.19 -21.83 -16.39
C VAL A 91 22.82 -21.78 -17.79
N SER A 92 22.08 -22.34 -18.75
CA SER A 92 22.46 -22.40 -20.17
C SER A 92 21.66 -21.43 -21.06
N ILE A 93 20.55 -20.88 -20.55
CA ILE A 93 19.69 -19.98 -21.33
C ILE A 93 20.40 -18.65 -21.57
N ARG A 94 20.54 -18.28 -22.85
CA ARG A 94 21.16 -17.02 -23.24
C ARG A 94 20.34 -15.84 -22.70
N GLY A 95 21.01 -14.81 -22.21
CA GLY A 95 20.36 -13.58 -21.75
C GLY A 95 19.71 -13.61 -20.36
N CYS A 96 19.50 -14.78 -19.72
CA CYS A 96 18.83 -14.83 -18.40
C CYS A 96 19.59 -14.14 -17.25
N LEU A 97 20.91 -13.98 -17.38
CA LEU A 97 21.78 -13.21 -16.48
C LEU A 97 22.31 -11.92 -17.17
N SER A 98 21.53 -11.33 -18.07
CA SER A 98 21.88 -10.01 -18.63
C SER A 98 21.76 -8.95 -17.55
N ALA A 99 22.46 -7.82 -17.75
CA ALA A 99 22.32 -6.67 -16.87
C ALA A 99 20.86 -6.14 -16.88
N ASP A 100 20.19 -6.24 -18.02
CA ASP A 100 18.79 -5.80 -18.19
C ASP A 100 17.83 -6.61 -17.33
N VAL A 101 17.99 -7.95 -17.27
CA VAL A 101 17.15 -8.81 -16.43
C VAL A 101 17.36 -8.50 -14.95
N ILE A 102 18.61 -8.37 -14.51
CA ILE A 102 18.93 -7.97 -13.12
C ILE A 102 18.26 -6.62 -12.81
N LYS A 103 18.40 -5.65 -13.72
CA LYS A 103 17.84 -4.33 -13.54
C LYS A 103 16.31 -4.36 -13.48
N GLN A 104 15.67 -5.19 -14.30
CA GLN A 104 14.23 -5.36 -14.29
C GLN A 104 13.72 -5.89 -12.94
N VAL A 105 14.39 -6.89 -12.36
CA VAL A 105 14.04 -7.42 -11.03
C VAL A 105 14.27 -6.38 -9.94
N GLU A 106 15.38 -5.64 -9.97
CA GLU A 106 15.63 -4.54 -9.02
C GLU A 106 14.55 -3.46 -9.08
N VAL A 107 14.14 -3.06 -10.29
CA VAL A 107 13.10 -2.05 -10.47
C VAL A 107 11.76 -2.55 -9.95
N GLU A 108 11.41 -3.81 -10.19
CA GLU A 108 10.17 -4.38 -9.66
C GLU A 108 10.16 -4.45 -8.13
N VAL A 109 11.28 -4.87 -7.53
CA VAL A 109 11.46 -4.86 -6.08
C VAL A 109 11.27 -3.44 -5.51
N GLN A 110 11.85 -2.42 -6.16
CA GLN A 110 11.65 -1.03 -5.76
C GLN A 110 10.19 -0.58 -5.90
N ARG A 111 9.54 -0.90 -7.02
CA ARG A 111 8.13 -0.60 -7.27
C ARG A 111 7.24 -1.21 -6.19
N LEU A 112 7.47 -2.47 -5.83
CA LEU A 112 6.71 -3.16 -4.79
C LEU A 112 6.96 -2.60 -3.39
N ASN A 113 8.18 -2.18 -3.07
CA ASN A 113 8.46 -1.51 -1.80
C ASN A 113 7.71 -0.17 -1.69
N VAL A 114 7.67 0.62 -2.76
CA VAL A 114 6.87 1.86 -2.80
C VAL A 114 5.38 1.55 -2.64
N LEU A 115 4.87 0.53 -3.34
CA LEU A 115 3.48 0.09 -3.21
C LEU A 115 3.15 -0.38 -1.80
N LYS A 116 4.05 -1.15 -1.17
CA LYS A 116 3.95 -1.60 0.22
C LYS A 116 3.84 -0.41 1.17
N ALA A 117 4.70 0.58 1.03
CA ALA A 117 4.64 1.80 1.85
C ALA A 117 3.33 2.56 1.65
N SER A 118 2.83 2.65 0.40
CA SER A 118 1.54 3.26 0.10
C SER A 118 0.37 2.52 0.75
N LYS A 119 0.32 1.18 0.62
CA LYS A 119 -0.71 0.36 1.28
C LYS A 119 -0.63 0.47 2.81
N MET A 120 0.58 0.52 3.36
CA MET A 120 0.78 0.68 4.80
C MET A 120 0.21 2.02 5.31
N LYS A 121 0.47 3.11 4.58
CA LYS A 121 -0.11 4.43 4.85
C LYS A 121 -1.65 4.38 4.78
N GLU A 122 -2.21 3.74 3.76
CA GLU A 122 -3.67 3.57 3.62
C GLU A 122 -4.29 2.81 4.80
N LEU A 123 -3.67 1.70 5.23
CA LEU A 123 -4.14 0.92 6.38
C LEU A 123 -4.16 1.75 7.66
N VAL A 124 -3.12 2.57 7.90
CA VAL A 124 -3.07 3.47 9.06
C VAL A 124 -4.25 4.45 9.04
N PHE A 125 -4.54 5.10 7.90
CA PHE A 125 -5.70 5.98 7.81
C PHE A 125 -7.03 5.25 7.98
N LYS A 126 -7.13 4.01 7.49
CA LYS A 126 -8.32 3.19 7.69
C LYS A 126 -8.58 2.91 9.18
N ARG A 127 -7.54 2.55 9.95
CA ARG A 127 -7.65 2.37 11.41
C ARG A 127 -7.98 3.68 12.12
N HIS A 128 -7.38 4.80 11.69
CA HIS A 128 -7.69 6.11 12.27
C HIS A 128 -9.18 6.46 12.09
N ASN A 129 -9.69 6.26 10.88
CA ASN A 129 -11.10 6.53 10.58
C ASN A 129 -12.01 5.60 11.38
N GLU A 130 -11.70 4.30 11.48
CA GLU A 130 -12.49 3.38 12.33
C GLU A 130 -12.57 3.86 13.78
N LEU A 131 -11.46 4.35 14.34
CA LEU A 131 -11.42 4.90 15.69
C LEU A 131 -12.31 6.14 15.83
N GLU A 132 -12.27 7.06 14.86
CA GLU A 132 -13.12 8.25 14.80
C GLU A 132 -14.61 7.88 14.71
N GLU A 133 -14.97 6.89 13.89
CA GLU A 133 -16.35 6.40 13.77
C GLU A 133 -16.88 5.92 15.13
N ILE A 134 -16.05 5.20 15.89
CA ILE A 134 -16.41 4.73 17.24
C ILE A 134 -16.62 5.92 18.18
N TYR A 135 -15.67 6.86 18.21
CA TYR A 135 -15.79 8.04 19.08
C TYR A 135 -17.02 8.88 18.75
N ARG A 136 -17.32 9.07 17.47
CA ARG A 136 -18.54 9.76 17.04
C ARG A 136 -19.79 9.00 17.45
N GLY A 137 -19.78 7.66 17.33
CA GLY A 137 -20.89 6.80 17.74
C GLY A 137 -21.19 6.83 19.24
N VAL A 138 -20.21 7.16 20.08
CA VAL A 138 -20.40 7.32 21.53
C VAL A 138 -20.52 8.78 21.97
N HIS A 139 -20.74 9.70 21.02
CA HIS A 139 -20.83 11.15 21.25
C HIS A 139 -19.62 11.74 22.01
N MET A 140 -18.42 11.22 21.77
CA MET A 140 -17.19 11.84 22.25
C MET A 140 -16.76 12.95 21.29
N ASP A 141 -16.54 14.15 21.84
CA ASP A 141 -15.99 15.28 21.10
C ASP A 141 -14.48 15.13 20.99
N VAL A 142 -14.00 14.82 19.78
CA VAL A 142 -12.58 14.66 19.47
C VAL A 142 -12.27 15.54 18.27
N ASP A 143 -11.22 16.37 18.38
CA ASP A 143 -10.70 17.14 17.25
C ASP A 143 -9.99 16.22 16.24
N SER A 144 -10.81 15.57 15.42
CA SER A 144 -10.38 14.60 14.43
C SER A 144 -9.49 15.22 13.35
N GLU A 145 -9.70 16.50 13.02
CA GLU A 145 -8.90 17.18 12.01
C GLU A 145 -7.48 17.47 12.50
N ALA A 146 -7.33 17.90 13.75
CA ALA A 146 -6.02 18.02 14.38
C ALA A 146 -5.32 16.66 14.49
N ALA A 147 -6.04 15.61 14.90
CA ALA A 147 -5.49 14.25 15.02
C ALA A 147 -4.99 13.72 13.66
N ARG A 148 -5.77 13.89 12.58
CA ARG A 148 -5.37 13.55 11.21
C ARG A 148 -4.10 14.25 10.76
N LYS A 149 -3.96 15.55 11.05
CA LYS A 149 -2.77 16.33 10.68
C LYS A 149 -1.52 15.85 11.42
N ILE A 150 -1.64 15.62 12.73
CA ILE A 150 -0.56 15.06 13.55
C ILE A 150 -0.14 13.70 13.00
N LEU A 151 -1.09 12.81 12.72
CA LEU A 151 -0.82 11.49 12.16
C LEU A 151 -0.10 11.59 10.81
N THR A 152 -0.57 12.46 9.92
CA THR A 152 0.04 12.68 8.60
C THR A 152 1.49 13.13 8.73
N SER A 153 1.77 14.13 9.59
CA SER A 153 3.14 14.60 9.84
C SER A 153 4.05 13.51 10.41
N ARG A 154 3.50 12.64 11.29
CA ARG A 154 4.21 11.49 11.85
C ARG A 154 4.64 10.52 10.75
N ILE A 155 3.71 10.15 9.87
CA ILE A 155 3.97 9.22 8.76
C ILE A 155 5.01 9.82 7.80
N GLU A 156 4.89 11.10 7.45
CA GLU A 156 5.78 11.78 6.51
C GLU A 156 7.19 11.98 7.05
N SER A 157 7.35 12.07 8.38
CA SER A 157 8.67 12.15 9.01
C SER A 157 9.53 10.88 8.82
N GLY A 158 8.92 9.76 8.42
CA GLY A 158 9.62 8.49 8.18
C GLY A 158 10.28 7.86 9.41
N ASN A 159 10.12 8.46 10.60
CA ASN A 159 10.82 8.09 11.82
C ASN A 159 10.06 7.06 12.69
N ILE A 160 9.00 6.46 12.15
CA ILE A 160 8.10 5.58 12.90
C ILE A 160 8.02 4.24 12.19
N ASP A 161 8.13 3.17 12.97
CA ASP A 161 7.75 1.86 12.48
C ASP A 161 6.23 1.80 12.30
N MET A 162 5.81 1.72 11.03
CA MET A 162 4.40 1.66 10.68
C MET A 162 3.70 0.42 11.23
N SER A 163 4.44 -0.67 11.47
CA SER A 163 3.90 -1.89 12.08
C SER A 163 3.51 -1.64 13.55
N GLU A 164 4.40 -1.03 14.33
CA GLU A 164 4.14 -0.65 15.72
C GLU A 164 2.99 0.37 15.81
N LEU A 165 2.96 1.35 14.90
CA LEU A 165 1.87 2.33 14.84
C LEU A 165 0.51 1.66 14.60
N LEU A 166 0.41 0.75 13.63
CA LEU A 166 -0.82 0.01 13.36
C LEU A 166 -1.27 -0.81 14.58
N GLN A 167 -0.34 -1.49 15.25
CA GLN A 167 -0.66 -2.26 16.45
C GLN A 167 -1.22 -1.38 17.57
N SER A 168 -0.61 -0.22 17.80
CA SER A 168 -1.09 0.75 18.78
C SER A 168 -2.50 1.25 18.46
N MET A 169 -2.80 1.50 17.18
CA MET A 169 -4.13 1.92 16.75
C MET A 169 -5.16 0.81 16.92
N ASP A 170 -4.78 -0.44 16.68
CA ASP A 170 -5.64 -1.60 16.89
C ASP A 170 -6.01 -1.77 18.37
N ASP A 171 -5.05 -1.54 19.26
CA ASP A 171 -5.31 -1.51 20.70
C ASP A 171 -6.25 -0.36 21.09
N GLN A 172 -6.06 0.83 20.53
CA GLN A 172 -6.97 1.96 20.76
C GLN A 172 -8.39 1.67 20.26
N ILE A 173 -8.53 1.09 19.07
CA ILE A 173 -9.83 0.67 18.51
C ILE A 173 -10.49 -0.35 19.43
N ARG A 174 -9.74 -1.36 19.89
CA ARG A 174 -10.26 -2.38 20.80
C ARG A 174 -10.76 -1.75 22.10
N MET A 175 -9.96 -0.89 22.72
CA MET A 175 -10.36 -0.17 23.93
C MET A 175 -11.58 0.72 23.70
N ALA A 176 -11.64 1.44 22.58
CA ALA A 176 -12.77 2.30 22.24
C ALA A 176 -14.05 1.48 22.04
N LYS A 177 -13.98 0.31 21.40
CA LYS A 177 -15.11 -0.63 21.26
C LYS A 177 -15.58 -1.14 22.62
N GLU A 178 -14.66 -1.53 23.51
CA GLU A 178 -15.01 -1.98 24.87
C GLU A 178 -15.72 -0.86 25.67
N GLN A 179 -15.21 0.37 25.58
CA GLN A 179 -15.82 1.53 26.21
C GLN A 179 -17.21 1.84 25.64
N ALA A 180 -17.36 1.80 24.31
CA ALA A 180 -18.65 1.97 23.64
C ALA A 180 -19.69 0.94 24.11
N LEU A 181 -19.29 -0.34 24.18
CA LEU A 181 -20.14 -1.42 24.68
C LEU A 181 -20.53 -1.22 26.14
N SER A 182 -19.59 -0.81 27.00
CA SER A 182 -19.86 -0.60 28.43
C SER A 182 -20.89 0.51 28.70
N ARG A 183 -21.02 1.48 27.78
CA ARG A 183 -21.92 2.64 27.90
C ARG A 183 -23.20 2.50 27.08
N ARG A 184 -23.38 1.40 26.34
CA ARG A 184 -24.49 1.19 25.42
C ARG A 184 -25.85 1.47 26.07
N ASP A 185 -26.10 0.89 27.24
CA ASP A 185 -27.40 1.03 27.91
C ASP A 185 -27.70 2.48 28.32
N ILE A 186 -26.67 3.30 28.57
CA ILE A 186 -26.82 4.74 28.85
C ILE A 186 -27.14 5.48 27.55
N LEU A 187 -26.37 5.22 26.49
CA LEU A 187 -26.58 5.82 25.17
C LEU A 187 -27.99 5.53 24.63
N ASP A 188 -28.47 4.29 24.76
CA ASP A 188 -29.83 3.89 24.36
C ASP A 188 -30.92 4.66 25.13
N ARG A 189 -30.68 4.95 26.42
CA ARG A 189 -31.61 5.74 27.23
C ARG A 189 -31.60 7.20 26.82
N VAL A 190 -30.41 7.77 26.58
CA VAL A 190 -30.25 9.15 26.10
C VAL A 190 -30.97 9.34 24.76
N GLU A 191 -30.83 8.40 23.84
CA GLU A 191 -31.50 8.49 22.53
C GLU A 191 -33.04 8.42 22.68
N LYS A 192 -33.55 7.52 23.52
CA LYS A 192 -34.99 7.47 23.83
C LYS A 192 -35.50 8.77 24.43
N TRP A 193 -34.75 9.38 25.35
CA TRP A 193 -35.12 10.65 25.96
C TRP A 193 -35.11 11.80 24.94
N LYS A 194 -34.14 11.80 24.02
CA LYS A 194 -34.09 12.77 22.93
C LYS A 194 -35.33 12.68 22.03
N PHE A 195 -35.71 11.47 21.60
CA PHE A 195 -36.94 11.28 20.82
C PHE A 195 -38.19 11.70 21.58
N ALA A 196 -38.31 11.33 22.87
CA ALA A 196 -39.46 11.74 23.68
C ALA A 196 -39.55 13.27 23.83
N ALA A 197 -38.42 13.95 24.00
CA ALA A 197 -38.37 15.42 24.08
C ALA A 197 -38.71 16.09 22.74
N GLU A 198 -38.29 15.52 21.61
CA GLU A 198 -38.67 15.98 20.27
C GLU A 198 -40.16 15.79 20.00
N GLU A 199 -40.73 14.65 20.41
CA GLU A 199 -42.17 14.37 20.32
C GLU A 199 -43.00 15.31 21.20
N GLU A 200 -42.59 15.53 22.45
CA GLU A 200 -43.24 16.49 23.35
C GLU A 200 -43.27 17.90 22.75
N LYS A 201 -42.13 18.35 22.21
CA LYS A 201 -42.06 19.65 21.51
C LYS A 201 -43.00 19.71 20.31
N TRP A 202 -43.08 18.64 19.52
CA TRP A 202 -43.99 18.55 18.39
C TRP A 202 -45.46 18.61 18.83
N LEU A 203 -45.82 17.91 19.90
CA LEU A 203 -47.17 17.94 20.50
C LEU A 203 -47.53 19.35 21.01
N ASP A 204 -46.60 20.03 21.66
CA ASP A 204 -46.77 21.41 22.13
C ASP A 204 -47.05 22.40 20.99
N GLU A 205 -46.35 22.25 19.87
CA GLU A 205 -46.55 23.05 18.66
C GLU A 205 -47.93 22.77 18.07
N TYR A 206 -48.30 21.48 17.95
CA TYR A 206 -49.61 21.06 17.46
C TYR A 206 -50.76 21.58 18.32
N GLU A 207 -50.65 21.49 19.65
CA GLU A 207 -51.67 22.03 20.56
C GLU A 207 -51.83 23.55 20.42
N LYS A 208 -50.74 24.29 20.24
CA LYS A 208 -50.80 25.75 20.04
C LYS A 208 -51.47 26.10 18.73
N GLU A 209 -51.22 25.36 17.66
CA GLU A 209 -51.89 25.55 16.37
C GLU A 209 -53.39 25.27 16.46
N ASN A 210 -53.79 24.17 17.12
CA ASN A 210 -55.20 23.85 17.33
C ASN A 210 -55.92 24.92 18.16
N LYS A 211 -55.31 25.40 19.25
CA LYS A 211 -55.86 26.49 20.07
C LYS A 211 -56.03 27.77 19.26
N LYS A 212 -55.08 28.11 18.38
CA LYS A 212 -55.20 29.26 17.46
C LYS A 212 -56.35 29.08 16.46
N GLN A 213 -56.47 27.91 15.84
CA GLN A 213 -57.55 27.64 14.88
C GLN A 213 -58.93 27.74 15.53
N LEU A 214 -59.10 27.16 16.72
CA LEU A 214 -60.36 27.26 17.46
C LEU A 214 -60.69 28.71 17.81
N PHE A 215 -59.69 29.51 18.21
CA PHE A 215 -59.88 30.93 18.47
C PHE A 215 -60.33 31.70 17.22
N CYS A 216 -59.74 31.42 16.05
CA CYS A 216 -60.19 32.01 14.78
C CYS A 216 -61.64 31.64 14.46
N LEU A 217 -62.01 30.36 14.55
CA LEU A 217 -63.37 29.89 14.27
C LEU A 217 -64.40 30.55 15.21
N ILE A 218 -64.10 30.65 16.51
CA ILE A 218 -64.99 31.32 17.47
C ILE A 218 -65.11 32.81 17.14
N SER A 219 -64.00 33.47 16.81
CA SER A 219 -64.00 34.88 16.39
C SER A 219 -64.87 35.07 15.16
N ASP A 220 -64.71 34.25 14.12
CA ASP A 220 -65.48 34.32 12.88
C ASP A 220 -66.98 34.09 13.13
N CYS A 221 -67.36 33.11 13.95
CA CYS A 221 -68.75 32.90 14.35
C CYS A 221 -69.35 34.09 15.11
N ILE A 222 -68.59 34.73 16.00
CA ILE A 222 -69.03 35.93 16.72
C ILE A 222 -69.24 37.10 15.74
N TYR A 223 -68.33 37.28 14.78
CA TYR A 223 -68.47 38.31 13.74
C TYR A 223 -69.70 38.08 12.87
N GLU A 224 -69.92 36.85 12.39
CA GLU A 224 -71.12 36.51 11.60
C GLU A 224 -72.42 36.72 12.40
N PHE A 225 -72.46 36.28 13.66
CA PHE A 225 -73.63 36.47 14.52
C PHE A 225 -73.98 37.96 14.71
N ASN A 226 -72.97 38.81 14.93
CA ASN A 226 -73.17 40.26 15.07
C ASN A 226 -73.55 40.94 13.74
N ALA A 227 -73.08 40.43 12.60
CA ALA A 227 -73.42 40.95 11.28
C ALA A 227 -74.87 40.64 10.87
N PHE A 228 -75.44 39.51 11.31
CA PHE A 228 -76.85 39.16 11.07
C PHE A 228 -77.85 39.84 12.02
N GLY A 229 -77.39 40.38 13.15
CA GLY A 229 -78.21 41.08 14.14
C GLY A 229 -78.37 42.59 13.92
N SER A 230 -77.82 43.14 12.83
CA SER A 230 -77.88 44.55 12.44
C SER A 230 -78.82 44.75 11.24
#